data_AF-A0A1E7G048-F1
#
_entry.id   AF-A0A1E7G048-F1
#
_cell.length_a   1.000
_cell.length_b   1.000
_cell.length_c   1.000
_cell.angle_alpha   90.00
_cell.angle_beta   90.00
_cell.angle_gamma   90.00
#
_symmetry.space_group_name_H-M   'P 1'
#
loop_
_entity.id
_entity.type
_entity.pdbx_description
1 polymer ?
#
loop_
_entity_poly.entity_id
_entity_poly.type
_entity_poly.pdbx_seq_one_letter_code
_entity_poly.pdbx_strand_id
1 'polypeptide(L)'
;MPPISRANYSDSNNVCGNKGYSYDAYQFNSRGRQNNITEVGENNDSISAVSNSTHFDRGRVKEGIMKEIGYENCNYISQESVWNFWPTLIKDLNQKNNKNNYNNNNNNSTLLTLELHVPCREPLQHLMSMASHFNKKYVCDEQEINITIPQAIDTVYMKQFGDSRFSTTLLLNNSDNNNNIDLKCFNPFPLENYIHYMKDKLTSRRFPVLHYQQRTTNQQHEKSTECIWDSTSFDYKQKVIQLLIEEHPYMKFCSDCIGSNNELQLL
;
A
#
# COMPACT_ATOMS: atom_id res chain seq x y z
N MET A 1 -3.50 2.81 8.85
CA MET A 1 -3.40 1.43 8.29
C MET A 1 -3.08 0.51 9.46
N PRO A 2 -3.96 -0.41 9.90
CA PRO A 2 -3.46 -1.53 10.67
C PRO A 2 -2.41 -2.17 9.77
N PRO A 3 -1.15 -2.27 10.23
CA PRO A 3 -0.15 -2.92 9.42
C PRO A 3 -0.72 -4.26 9.05
N ILE A 4 -0.62 -4.63 7.78
CA ILE A 4 -0.69 -6.03 7.41
C ILE A 4 0.13 -6.74 8.48
N SER A 5 -0.49 -7.61 9.29
CA SER A 5 0.25 -8.30 10.33
C SER A 5 1.37 -9.03 9.56
N ARG A 6 2.59 -8.48 9.60
CA ARG A 6 3.71 -9.08 8.87
C ARG A 6 4.01 -10.48 9.41
N ALA A 7 3.28 -10.89 10.46
CA ALA A 7 3.08 -12.24 10.95
C ALA A 7 2.92 -13.26 9.85
N ASN A 8 2.12 -13.02 8.83
CA ASN A 8 1.77 -14.11 7.92
C ASN A 8 2.54 -14.09 6.59
N TYR A 9 3.12 -12.94 6.19
CA TYR A 9 4.15 -12.93 5.14
C TYR A 9 5.52 -13.39 5.65
N SER A 10 5.67 -13.53 6.96
CA SER A 10 6.88 -14.06 7.55
C SER A 10 7.15 -15.52 7.17
N ASP A 11 6.17 -16.20 6.56
CA ASP A 11 6.26 -17.56 6.00
C ASP A 11 6.33 -17.57 4.46
N SER A 12 6.41 -16.42 3.80
CA SER A 12 6.52 -16.32 2.34
C SER A 12 7.92 -15.88 1.88
N ASN A 13 8.44 -16.50 0.82
CA ASN A 13 9.65 -16.07 0.13
C ASN A 13 9.32 -15.04 -0.97
N ASN A 14 10.33 -14.33 -1.45
CA ASN A 14 10.24 -13.42 -2.59
C ASN A 14 9.22 -12.26 -2.43
N VAL A 15 8.94 -11.87 -1.18
CA VAL A 15 8.21 -10.64 -0.85
C VAL A 15 9.21 -9.49 -0.77
N CYS A 16 8.92 -8.38 -1.46
CA CYS A 16 9.79 -7.21 -1.58
C CYS A 16 9.02 -5.91 -1.32
N GLY A 17 9.73 -4.86 -0.92
CA GLY A 17 9.14 -3.52 -0.85
C GLY A 17 9.50 -2.68 0.37
N ASN A 18 8.79 -1.57 0.52
CA ASN A 18 9.06 -0.55 1.55
C ASN A 18 8.83 -1.06 2.98
N LYS A 19 8.05 -2.12 3.16
CA LYS A 19 7.82 -2.77 4.47
C LYS A 19 8.83 -3.87 4.79
N GLY A 20 9.90 -3.98 4.00
CA GLY A 20 10.99 -4.93 4.17
C GLY A 20 10.93 -6.08 3.17
N TYR A 21 11.99 -6.87 3.18
CA TYR A 21 12.13 -8.04 2.32
C TYR A 21 11.96 -9.33 3.12
N SER A 22 11.30 -10.32 2.53
CA SER A 22 11.10 -11.65 3.12
C SER A 22 12.40 -12.28 3.63
N TYR A 23 13.49 -12.17 2.88
CA TYR A 23 14.79 -12.75 3.29
C TYR A 23 15.33 -12.13 4.59
N ASP A 24 15.05 -10.85 4.83
CA ASP A 24 15.46 -10.13 6.04
C ASP A 24 14.46 -10.25 7.20
N ALA A 25 13.22 -10.61 6.90
CA ALA A 25 12.12 -10.63 7.87
C ALA A 25 12.42 -11.52 9.09
N TYR A 26 13.09 -12.66 8.91
CA TYR A 26 13.45 -13.56 10.02
C TYR A 26 14.40 -12.89 11.01
N GLN A 27 15.51 -12.33 10.51
CA GLN A 27 16.51 -11.69 11.36
C GLN A 27 15.97 -10.42 12.01
N PHE A 28 15.23 -9.60 11.25
CA PHE A 28 14.59 -8.41 11.77
C PHE A 28 13.55 -8.74 12.86
N ASN A 29 12.77 -9.80 12.66
CA ASN A 29 11.80 -10.25 13.66
C ASN A 29 12.47 -10.82 14.92
N SER A 30 13.52 -11.62 14.77
CA SER A 30 14.30 -12.14 15.90
C SER A 30 14.89 -11.01 16.75
N ARG A 31 15.54 -10.02 16.12
CA ARG A 31 16.04 -8.82 16.80
C ARG A 31 14.91 -8.03 17.46
N GLY A 32 13.78 -7.89 16.77
CA GLY A 32 12.63 -7.18 17.30
C GLY A 32 12.12 -7.77 18.61
N ARG A 33 12.12 -9.11 18.72
CA ARG A 33 11.77 -9.79 19.96
C ARG A 33 12.82 -9.62 21.05
N GLN A 34 14.10 -9.76 20.70
CA GLN A 34 15.21 -9.65 21.67
C GLN A 34 15.32 -8.26 22.28
N ASN A 35 15.07 -7.22 21.48
CA ASN A 35 15.25 -5.83 21.88
C ASN A 35 13.93 -5.11 22.17
N ASN A 36 12.80 -5.84 22.20
CA ASN A 36 11.44 -5.29 22.37
C ASN A 36 11.12 -4.10 21.43
N ILE A 37 11.46 -4.25 20.15
CA ILE A 37 11.23 -3.23 19.13
C ILE A 37 9.76 -3.29 18.70
N THR A 38 9.01 -2.24 19.06
CA THR A 38 7.58 -2.09 18.74
C THR A 38 7.31 -1.21 17.52
N GLU A 39 8.33 -0.50 17.02
CA GLU A 39 8.20 0.46 15.92
C GLU A 39 9.22 0.19 14.80
N VAL A 40 8.95 0.69 13.59
CA VAL A 40 9.82 0.54 12.41
C VAL A 40 10.44 1.87 12.04
N GLY A 41 11.68 1.84 11.57
CA GLY A 41 12.43 3.05 11.23
C GLY A 41 12.94 3.79 12.45
N GLU A 42 13.35 3.07 13.49
CA GLU A 42 14.09 3.63 14.65
C GLU A 42 15.20 2.69 15.15
N ASN A 43 15.51 1.65 14.36
CA ASN A 43 16.46 0.63 14.74
C ASN A 43 17.83 0.92 14.15
N ASN A 44 18.89 0.76 14.96
CA ASN A 44 20.26 0.86 14.47
C ASN A 44 20.67 -0.48 13.82
N ASP A 45 20.65 -0.55 12.50
CA ASP A 45 21.12 -1.69 11.72
C ASP A 45 21.90 -1.26 10.46
N SER A 46 22.27 -2.23 9.62
CA SER A 46 23.01 -1.96 8.38
C SER A 46 22.27 -1.01 7.43
N ILE A 47 20.93 -1.03 7.41
CA ILE A 47 20.12 -0.16 6.56
C ILE A 47 20.09 1.26 7.13
N SER A 48 19.95 1.43 8.44
CA SER A 48 20.02 2.76 9.06
C SER A 48 21.40 3.40 8.87
N ALA A 49 22.46 2.60 8.97
CA ALA A 49 23.85 3.05 8.74
C ALA A 49 24.08 3.50 7.28
N VAL A 50 23.67 2.68 6.30
CA VAL A 50 23.84 3.01 4.86
C VAL A 50 22.94 4.17 4.43
N SER A 51 21.73 4.26 5.00
CA SER A 51 20.78 5.33 4.65
C SER A 51 21.13 6.69 5.29
N ASN A 52 22.07 6.70 6.24
CA ASN A 52 22.41 7.82 7.11
C ASN A 52 21.16 8.45 7.77
N SER A 53 20.23 7.60 8.21
CA SER A 53 18.98 8.03 8.82
C SER A 53 18.43 6.95 9.72
N THR A 54 18.03 7.34 10.92
CA THR A 54 17.36 6.42 11.86
C THR A 54 15.99 5.99 11.36
N HIS A 55 15.36 6.76 10.45
CA HIS A 55 14.02 6.54 9.91
C HIS A 55 13.90 5.30 9.01
N PHE A 56 15.02 4.70 8.64
CA PHE A 56 15.07 3.50 7.81
C PHE A 56 15.80 2.39 8.56
N ASP A 57 15.28 1.18 8.41
CA ASP A 57 15.84 -0.05 8.94
C ASP A 57 15.41 -1.21 8.03
N ARG A 58 15.72 -2.46 8.39
CA ARG A 58 15.22 -3.62 7.61
C ARG A 58 13.70 -3.76 7.57
N GLY A 59 12.97 -3.11 8.47
CA GLY A 59 11.52 -3.03 8.47
C GLY A 59 10.95 -1.85 7.68
N ARG A 60 11.78 -0.88 7.28
CA ARG A 60 11.43 0.29 6.47
C ARG A 60 12.61 0.66 5.57
N VAL A 61 12.64 0.09 4.36
CA VAL A 61 13.80 0.23 3.46
C VAL A 61 13.68 1.51 2.62
N LYS A 62 14.78 2.25 2.49
CA LYS A 62 14.86 3.46 1.66
C LYS A 62 14.77 3.13 0.17
N GLU A 63 14.11 3.99 -0.62
CA GLU A 63 13.88 3.77 -2.05
C GLU A 63 15.15 3.46 -2.86
N GLY A 64 16.25 4.18 -2.61
CA GLY A 64 17.52 3.94 -3.31
C GLY A 64 18.05 2.51 -3.10
N ILE A 65 17.94 2.00 -1.87
CA ILE A 65 18.35 0.64 -1.54
C ILE A 65 17.41 -0.37 -2.20
N MET A 66 16.10 -0.10 -2.23
CA MET A 66 15.15 -0.99 -2.91
C MET A 66 15.42 -1.09 -4.41
N LYS A 67 15.75 0.03 -5.06
CA LYS A 67 16.13 0.08 -6.48
C LYS A 67 17.43 -0.68 -6.76
N GLU A 68 18.39 -0.60 -5.84
CA GLU A 68 19.66 -1.34 -5.92
C GLU A 68 19.45 -2.85 -5.79
N ILE A 69 18.62 -3.29 -4.84
CA ILE A 69 18.28 -4.72 -4.65
C ILE A 69 17.52 -5.26 -5.87
N GLY A 70 16.61 -4.45 -6.43
CA GLY A 70 15.78 -4.82 -7.56
C GLY A 70 14.49 -5.56 -7.18
N TYR A 71 13.77 -5.98 -8.21
CA TYR A 71 12.44 -6.61 -8.11
C TYR A 71 12.31 -7.89 -8.95
N GLU A 72 13.39 -8.31 -9.62
CA GLU A 72 13.43 -9.38 -10.61
C GLU A 72 13.05 -10.74 -10.05
N ASN A 73 13.32 -10.95 -8.75
CA ASN A 73 13.05 -12.20 -8.04
C ASN A 73 11.89 -12.09 -7.05
N CYS A 74 11.02 -11.08 -7.22
CA CYS A 74 9.90 -10.84 -6.31
C CYS A 74 8.61 -11.46 -6.85
N ASN A 75 7.94 -12.26 -6.03
CA ASN A 75 6.60 -12.79 -6.31
C ASN A 75 5.52 -11.81 -5.86
N TYR A 76 5.85 -10.91 -4.92
CA TYR A 76 4.96 -9.86 -4.45
C TYR A 76 5.75 -8.62 -4.07
N ILE A 77 5.21 -7.46 -4.47
CA ILE A 77 5.81 -6.15 -4.25
C ILE A 77 4.83 -5.28 -3.49
N SER A 78 5.22 -4.85 -2.29
CA SER A 78 4.46 -3.87 -1.51
C SER A 78 5.19 -2.54 -1.54
N GLN A 79 4.68 -1.57 -2.29
CA GLN A 79 5.34 -0.27 -2.44
C GLN A 79 4.36 0.88 -2.18
N GLU A 80 4.73 1.78 -1.28
CA GLU A 80 4.02 3.05 -1.05
C GLU A 80 4.65 4.15 -1.90
N SER A 81 4.47 4.07 -3.22
CA SER A 81 4.99 5.06 -4.18
C SER A 81 3.85 5.73 -4.94
N VAL A 82 4.20 6.77 -5.70
CA VAL A 82 3.33 7.39 -6.70
C VAL A 82 2.92 6.39 -7.79
N TRP A 83 1.76 6.59 -8.40
CA TRP A 83 1.14 5.61 -9.31
C TRP A 83 2.02 5.25 -10.51
N ASN A 84 2.81 6.20 -11.02
CA ASN A 84 3.64 6.03 -12.22
C ASN A 84 4.84 5.10 -11.99
N PHE A 85 5.11 4.72 -10.74
CA PHE A 85 6.11 3.69 -10.41
C PHE A 85 5.79 2.36 -11.10
N TRP A 86 4.53 1.92 -11.11
CA TRP A 86 4.16 0.59 -11.59
C TRP A 86 4.34 0.42 -13.10
N PRO A 87 3.87 1.35 -13.96
CA PRO A 87 4.16 1.32 -15.39
C PRO A 87 5.66 1.37 -15.71
N THR A 88 6.43 2.17 -14.97
CA THR A 88 7.89 2.23 -15.15
C THR A 88 8.54 0.90 -14.79
N LEU A 89 8.17 0.32 -13.64
CA LEU A 89 8.72 -0.95 -13.18
C LEU A 89 8.50 -2.07 -14.20
N ILE A 90 7.27 -2.26 -14.69
CA ILE A 90 6.97 -3.36 -15.61
C ILE A 90 7.66 -3.18 -16.96
N LYS A 91 7.81 -1.92 -17.41
CA LYS A 91 8.57 -1.59 -18.62
C LYS A 91 10.04 -1.95 -18.46
N ASP A 92 10.66 -1.56 -17.34
CA ASP A 92 12.08 -1.83 -17.07
C ASP A 92 12.36 -3.33 -16.95
N LEU A 93 11.49 -4.08 -16.27
CA LEU A 93 11.60 -5.54 -16.14
C LEU A 93 11.49 -6.23 -17.50
N ASN A 94 10.54 -5.82 -18.34
CA ASN A 94 10.39 -6.38 -19.70
C ASN A 94 11.56 -6.03 -20.62
N GLN A 95 12.12 -4.82 -20.52
CA GLN A 95 13.32 -4.44 -21.26
C GLN A 95 14.53 -5.30 -20.86
N LYS A 96 14.73 -5.54 -19.57
CA LYS A 96 15.78 -6.44 -19.06
C LYS A 96 15.57 -7.87 -19.56
N ASN A 97 14.33 -8.38 -19.49
CA ASN A 97 13.98 -9.72 -19.97
C ASN A 97 14.29 -9.88 -21.47
N ASN A 98 13.89 -8.91 -22.29
CA ASN A 98 14.16 -8.92 -23.73
C ASN A 98 15.66 -8.88 -24.05
N LYS A 99 16.44 -8.08 -23.32
CA LYS A 99 17.90 -8.03 -23.49
C LYS A 99 18.55 -9.38 -23.16
N ASN A 100 18.09 -10.06 -22.12
CA ASN A 100 18.60 -11.37 -21.74
C ASN A 100 18.24 -12.45 -22.78
N ASN A 101 17.01 -12.41 -23.31
CA ASN A 101 16.55 -13.37 -24.33
C ASN A 101 17.28 -13.20 -25.67
N TYR A 102 17.54 -11.95 -26.07
CA TYR A 102 18.35 -11.64 -27.25
C TYR A 102 19.74 -12.26 -27.16
N ASN A 103 20.42 -12.14 -26.01
CA ASN A 103 21.74 -12.72 -25.81
C ASN A 103 21.75 -14.26 -25.81
N ASN A 104 20.61 -14.88 -25.48
CA ASN A 104 20.48 -16.34 -25.37
C ASN A 104 19.91 -17.00 -26.63
N ASN A 105 19.70 -16.26 -27.74
CA ASN A 105 19.04 -16.75 -28.96
C ASN A 105 17.68 -17.43 -28.70
N ASN A 106 16.97 -17.02 -27.64
CA ASN A 106 15.68 -17.59 -27.30
C ASN A 106 14.55 -16.70 -27.83
N ASN A 107 13.85 -17.18 -28.86
CA ASN A 107 12.74 -16.44 -29.49
C ASN A 107 11.45 -16.45 -28.65
N ASN A 108 11.38 -17.22 -27.56
CA ASN A 108 10.20 -17.34 -26.71
C ASN A 108 10.25 -16.38 -25.51
N SER A 109 10.40 -15.08 -25.76
CA SER A 109 10.32 -14.07 -24.69
C SER A 109 8.86 -13.89 -24.27
N THR A 110 8.49 -14.44 -23.11
CA THR A 110 7.21 -14.11 -22.48
C THR A 110 7.33 -12.75 -21.79
N LEU A 111 6.49 -11.80 -22.18
CA LEU A 111 6.38 -10.52 -21.47
C LEU A 111 5.86 -10.78 -20.06
N LEU A 112 6.51 -10.16 -19.08
CA LEU A 112 6.06 -10.12 -17.71
C LEU A 112 4.79 -9.26 -17.63
N THR A 113 3.82 -9.76 -16.87
CA THR A 113 2.59 -9.06 -16.49
C THR A 113 2.59 -8.80 -14.98
N LEU A 114 1.84 -7.79 -14.55
CA LEU A 114 1.71 -7.35 -13.17
C LEU A 114 0.24 -7.30 -12.80
N GLU A 115 -0.16 -8.05 -11.78
CA GLU A 115 -1.49 -7.93 -11.17
C GLU A 115 -1.38 -6.99 -9.96
N LEU A 116 -1.99 -5.81 -10.05
CA LEU A 116 -2.02 -4.81 -8.98
C LEU A 116 -3.29 -4.95 -8.16
N HIS A 117 -3.13 -5.25 -6.87
CA HIS A 117 -4.24 -5.34 -5.92
C HIS A 117 -4.37 -4.02 -5.14
N VAL A 118 -5.47 -3.31 -5.36
CA VAL A 118 -5.79 -2.05 -4.71
C VAL A 118 -6.72 -2.30 -3.52
N PRO A 119 -6.26 -2.07 -2.27
CA PRO A 119 -7.13 -2.19 -1.11
C PRO A 119 -8.13 -1.03 -1.11
N CYS A 120 -9.42 -1.32 -1.24
CA CYS A 120 -10.48 -0.32 -1.25
C CYS A 120 -11.07 -0.12 0.13
N ARG A 121 -10.97 1.12 0.64
CA ARG A 121 -11.41 1.48 1.99
C ARG A 121 -12.72 2.25 1.93
N GLU A 122 -13.46 2.18 3.03
CA GLU A 122 -14.59 3.08 3.24
C GLU A 122 -14.10 4.55 3.23
N PRO A 123 -14.73 5.44 2.45
CA PRO A 123 -14.23 6.81 2.22
C PRO A 123 -13.97 7.62 3.49
N LEU A 124 -14.88 7.61 4.47
CA LEU A 124 -14.70 8.39 5.70
C LEU A 124 -13.56 7.85 6.55
N GLN A 125 -13.47 6.53 6.71
CA GLN A 125 -12.36 5.90 7.43
C GLN A 125 -11.01 6.20 6.76
N HIS A 126 -10.96 6.21 5.44
CA HIS A 126 -9.74 6.58 4.73
C HIS A 126 -9.39 8.06 4.95
N LEU A 127 -10.36 8.96 4.80
CA LEU A 127 -10.19 10.40 5.04
C LEU A 127 -9.60 10.66 6.43
N MET A 128 -10.19 10.07 7.46
CA MET A 128 -9.73 10.22 8.84
C MET A 128 -8.39 9.54 9.09
N SER A 129 -8.10 8.42 8.43
CA SER A 129 -6.76 7.82 8.45
C SER A 129 -5.70 8.74 7.82
N MET A 130 -6.05 9.51 6.79
CA MET A 130 -5.14 10.50 6.18
C MET A 130 -4.96 11.71 7.08
N ALA A 131 -6.05 12.20 7.70
CA ALA A 131 -6.00 13.26 8.71
C ALA A 131 -5.04 12.90 9.85
N SER A 132 -5.17 11.69 10.42
CA SER A 132 -4.27 11.18 11.46
C SER A 132 -2.82 11.05 10.96
N HIS A 133 -2.60 10.49 9.76
CA HIS A 133 -1.26 10.32 9.20
C HIS A 133 -0.51 11.65 9.04
N PHE A 134 -1.22 12.72 8.68
CA PHE A 134 -0.64 14.05 8.49
C PHE A 134 -0.75 14.96 9.72
N ASN A 135 -1.21 14.42 10.87
CA ASN A 135 -1.48 15.18 12.09
C ASN A 135 -2.35 16.43 11.82
N LYS A 136 -3.43 16.24 11.06
CA LYS A 136 -4.43 17.25 10.73
C LYS A 136 -5.74 16.92 11.43
N LYS A 137 -6.40 17.95 11.95
CA LYS A 137 -7.76 17.83 12.48
C LYS A 137 -8.76 18.09 11.36
N TYR A 138 -9.69 17.16 11.14
CA TYR A 138 -10.85 17.41 10.30
C TYR A 138 -11.88 18.25 11.06
N VAL A 139 -12.39 19.31 10.44
CA VAL A 139 -13.35 20.24 11.06
C VAL A 139 -14.69 20.11 10.34
N CYS A 140 -15.76 19.87 11.10
CA CYS A 140 -17.12 19.71 10.56
C CYS A 140 -17.97 20.98 10.63
N ASP A 141 -17.51 22.02 11.33
CA ASP A 141 -18.29 23.23 11.56
C ASP A 141 -18.09 24.24 10.41
N GLU A 142 -19.11 24.35 9.54
CA GLU A 142 -19.13 25.34 8.46
C GLU A 142 -19.28 26.78 9.00
N GLN A 143 -19.83 26.98 10.19
CA GLN A 143 -20.21 28.27 10.76
C GLN A 143 -19.11 28.87 11.65
N GLU A 144 -18.36 28.06 12.39
CA GLU A 144 -17.32 28.53 13.32
C GLU A 144 -16.05 29.00 12.59
N ILE A 145 -15.76 28.46 11.40
CA ILE A 145 -14.48 28.72 10.69
C ILE A 145 -14.67 29.20 9.24
N ASN A 146 -15.91 29.34 8.75
CA ASN A 146 -16.20 29.72 7.36
C ASN A 146 -15.47 28.82 6.34
N ILE A 147 -15.44 27.51 6.61
CA ILE A 147 -14.81 26.48 5.77
C ILE A 147 -15.92 25.65 5.13
N THR A 148 -15.83 25.45 3.81
CA THR A 148 -16.74 24.56 3.08
C THR A 148 -16.29 23.09 3.21
N ILE A 149 -17.20 22.12 3.02
CA ILE A 149 -16.84 20.69 3.06
C ILE A 149 -15.67 20.33 2.12
N PRO A 150 -15.65 20.77 0.84
CA PRO A 150 -14.50 20.52 -0.03
C PRO A 150 -13.18 21.04 0.55
N GLN A 151 -13.18 22.24 1.13
CA GLN A 151 -11.98 22.81 1.77
C GLN A 151 -11.53 21.99 3.00
N ALA A 152 -12.48 21.49 3.80
CA ALA A 152 -12.19 20.60 4.92
C ALA A 152 -11.58 19.27 4.45
N ILE A 153 -12.10 18.69 3.37
CA ILE A 153 -11.56 17.48 2.73
C ILE A 153 -10.14 17.74 2.22
N ASP A 154 -9.93 18.79 1.42
CA ASP A 154 -8.63 19.13 0.84
C ASP A 154 -7.55 19.35 1.90
N THR A 155 -7.92 19.92 3.05
CA THR A 155 -7.02 20.17 4.18
C THR A 155 -6.40 18.89 4.74
N VAL A 156 -7.16 17.78 4.78
CA VAL A 156 -6.71 16.52 5.38
C VAL A 156 -6.31 15.47 4.36
N TYR A 157 -6.97 15.40 3.21
CA TYR A 157 -6.67 14.45 2.15
C TYR A 157 -5.40 14.86 1.39
N MET A 158 -5.08 16.16 1.40
CA MET A 158 -3.92 16.76 0.77
C MET A 158 -3.80 16.32 -0.68
N LYS A 159 -4.69 16.80 -1.55
CA LYS A 159 -4.80 16.47 -3.00
C LYS A 159 -3.50 16.06 -3.68
N GLN A 160 -2.42 16.82 -3.49
CA GLN A 160 -1.08 16.52 -4.01
C GLN A 160 -0.50 15.16 -3.58
N PHE A 161 -0.70 14.73 -2.34
CA PHE A 161 -0.17 13.48 -1.79
C PHE A 161 -1.16 12.32 -1.90
N GLY A 162 -2.46 12.58 -1.70
CA GLY A 162 -3.50 11.55 -1.85
C GLY A 162 -3.61 11.08 -3.31
N ASP A 163 -3.82 12.01 -4.24
CA ASP A 163 -4.08 11.68 -5.64
C ASP A 163 -2.82 11.38 -6.45
N SER A 164 -1.62 11.62 -5.92
CA SER A 164 -0.38 11.21 -6.60
C SER A 164 -0.10 9.70 -6.47
N ARG A 165 -0.72 9.02 -5.52
CA ARG A 165 -0.53 7.57 -5.30
C ARG A 165 -1.39 6.69 -6.18
N PHE A 166 -2.44 7.23 -6.78
CA PHE A 166 -3.34 6.49 -7.66
C PHE A 166 -3.78 7.36 -8.83
N SER A 167 -3.85 6.79 -10.03
CA SER A 167 -4.39 7.48 -11.20
C SER A 167 -5.26 6.53 -12.01
N THR A 168 -6.38 7.03 -12.53
CA THR A 168 -7.22 6.32 -13.51
C THR A 168 -6.47 6.01 -14.81
N THR A 169 -5.34 6.66 -15.08
CA THR A 169 -4.45 6.27 -16.18
C THR A 169 -3.96 4.82 -16.06
N LEU A 170 -3.89 4.26 -14.84
CA LEU A 170 -3.62 2.83 -14.66
C LEU A 170 -4.69 1.94 -15.30
N LEU A 171 -5.93 2.43 -15.43
CA LEU A 171 -7.02 1.74 -16.13
C LEU A 171 -6.92 1.90 -17.65
N LEU A 172 -6.50 3.08 -18.12
CA LEU A 172 -6.44 3.42 -19.55
C LEU A 172 -5.31 2.69 -20.29
N ASN A 173 -4.23 2.32 -19.60
CA ASN A 173 -3.16 1.51 -20.18
C ASN A 173 -3.60 0.09 -20.59
N ASN A 174 -4.88 -0.28 -20.40
CA ASN A 174 -5.48 -1.52 -20.89
C ASN A 174 -6.04 -1.45 -22.32
N SER A 175 -6.22 -0.26 -22.92
CA SER A 175 -6.82 -0.16 -24.26
C SER A 175 -5.81 -0.20 -25.40
N ASP A 176 -4.57 0.27 -25.17
CA ASP A 176 -3.59 0.53 -26.24
C ASP A 176 -2.34 -0.37 -26.10
N ASN A 177 -2.50 -1.66 -26.43
CA ASN A 177 -1.44 -2.64 -26.77
C ASN A 177 -0.27 -2.89 -25.78
N ASN A 178 -0.25 -2.32 -24.58
CA ASN A 178 0.78 -2.59 -23.56
C ASN A 178 0.17 -3.09 -22.24
N ASN A 179 -0.71 -4.10 -22.36
CA ASN A 179 -1.53 -4.69 -21.29
C ASN A 179 -0.74 -5.56 -20.31
N ASN A 180 0.32 -5.01 -19.73
CA ASN A 180 1.13 -5.73 -18.75
C ASN A 180 0.74 -5.40 -17.31
N ILE A 181 -0.36 -4.65 -17.08
CA ILE A 181 -0.88 -4.35 -15.75
C ILE A 181 -2.37 -4.70 -15.70
N ASP A 182 -2.74 -5.72 -14.93
CA ASP A 182 -4.12 -5.98 -14.55
C ASP A 182 -4.39 -5.32 -13.19
N LEU A 183 -5.50 -4.59 -13.07
CA LEU A 183 -5.84 -3.85 -11.85
C LEU A 183 -7.06 -4.49 -11.20
N LYS A 184 -6.89 -4.96 -9.97
CA LYS A 184 -7.96 -5.53 -9.15
C LYS A 184 -8.16 -4.71 -7.88
N CYS A 185 -9.37 -4.68 -7.36
CA CYS A 185 -9.66 -4.13 -6.03
C CYS A 185 -10.05 -5.23 -5.06
N PHE A 186 -10.00 -4.92 -3.76
CA PHE A 186 -10.53 -5.81 -2.73
C PHE A 186 -10.93 -5.02 -1.49
N ASN A 187 -11.86 -5.55 -0.70
CA ASN A 187 -12.10 -5.07 0.65
C ASN A 187 -10.99 -5.60 1.59
N PRO A 188 -10.16 -4.74 2.19
CA PRO A 188 -9.03 -5.18 3.01
C PRO A 188 -9.42 -5.64 4.42
N PHE A 189 -10.72 -5.65 4.76
CA PHE A 189 -11.20 -6.04 6.08
C PHE A 189 -12.20 -7.20 6.01
N PRO A 190 -12.00 -8.28 6.80
CA PRO A 190 -10.82 -8.54 7.63
C PRO A 190 -9.58 -8.82 6.78
N LEU A 191 -8.41 -8.42 7.27
CA LEU A 191 -7.13 -8.53 6.55
C LEU A 191 -6.76 -9.99 6.28
N GLU A 192 -7.18 -10.87 7.18
CA GLU A 192 -6.93 -12.31 7.17
C GLU A 192 -7.37 -12.95 5.86
N ASN A 193 -8.46 -12.48 5.25
CA ASN A 193 -8.98 -13.03 3.99
C ASN A 193 -8.00 -12.76 2.83
N TYR A 194 -7.41 -11.55 2.78
CA TYR A 194 -6.41 -11.22 1.77
C TYR A 194 -5.10 -12.00 1.99
N ILE A 195 -4.70 -12.18 3.25
CA ILE A 195 -3.54 -13.02 3.59
C ILE A 195 -3.78 -14.46 3.14
N HIS A 196 -4.96 -15.02 3.40
CA HIS A 196 -5.34 -16.37 3.00
C HIS A 196 -5.27 -16.51 1.47
N TYR A 197 -5.87 -15.56 0.75
CA TYR A 197 -5.80 -15.49 -0.72
C TYR A 197 -4.36 -15.47 -1.25
N MET A 198 -3.48 -14.68 -0.62
CA MET A 198 -2.08 -14.57 -1.06
C MET A 198 -1.22 -15.79 -0.68
N LYS A 199 -1.63 -16.58 0.32
CA LYS A 199 -0.86 -17.73 0.80
C LYS A 199 -0.57 -18.73 -0.31
N ASP A 200 -1.53 -18.99 -1.18
CA ASP A 200 -1.39 -19.97 -2.26
C ASP A 200 -0.62 -19.43 -3.48
N LYS A 201 -0.52 -18.10 -3.60
CA LYS A 201 0.28 -17.44 -4.64
C LYS A 201 1.76 -17.30 -4.27
N LEU A 202 2.08 -17.38 -2.97
CA LEU A 202 3.42 -17.15 -2.45
C LEU A 202 4.12 -18.45 -2.11
N THR A 203 5.41 -18.52 -2.44
CA THR A 203 6.23 -19.67 -2.08
C THR A 203 6.47 -19.67 -0.58
N SER A 204 6.24 -20.80 0.08
CA SER A 204 6.54 -20.95 1.50
C SER A 204 8.04 -20.79 1.77
N ARG A 205 8.39 -20.23 2.93
CA ARG A 205 9.77 -20.09 3.37
C ARG A 205 10.35 -21.41 3.79
N ARG A 206 11.68 -21.49 3.64
CA ARG A 206 12.48 -22.57 4.21
C ARG A 206 12.50 -22.55 5.74
N PHE A 207 12.46 -21.36 6.34
CA PHE A 207 12.50 -21.18 7.78
C PHE A 207 11.25 -20.42 8.23
N PRO A 208 10.28 -21.09 8.88
CA PRO A 208 9.08 -20.43 9.37
C PRO A 208 9.43 -19.51 10.54
N VAL A 209 8.68 -18.43 10.69
CA VAL A 209 8.82 -17.53 11.85
C VAL A 209 7.79 -17.93 12.89
N LEU A 210 8.23 -18.69 13.91
CA LEU A 210 7.34 -19.24 14.94
C LEU A 210 6.52 -18.19 15.70
N HIS A 211 7.09 -17.01 15.94
CA HIS A 211 6.42 -15.92 16.64
C HIS A 211 6.75 -14.58 16.00
N TYR A 212 5.72 -13.89 15.53
CA TYR A 212 5.87 -12.56 14.96
C TYR A 212 5.76 -11.47 16.01
N GLN A 213 6.69 -10.51 15.98
CA GLN A 213 6.62 -9.28 16.75
C GLN A 213 5.76 -8.26 16.00
N GLN A 214 4.54 -8.03 16.48
CA GLN A 214 3.71 -6.96 15.95
C GLN A 214 4.37 -5.60 16.20
N ARG A 215 4.29 -4.73 15.19
CA ARG A 215 4.81 -3.37 15.25
C ARG A 215 3.70 -2.43 14.85
N THR A 216 3.52 -1.35 15.59
CA THR A 216 2.58 -0.29 15.25
C THR A 216 3.16 0.55 14.12
N THR A 217 2.29 1.01 13.22
CA THR A 217 2.68 1.90 12.11
C THR A 217 1.99 3.26 12.19
N ASN A 218 0.98 3.37 13.04
CA ASN A 218 0.20 4.57 13.28
C ASN A 218 -0.19 4.61 14.76
N GLN A 219 -0.44 5.80 15.27
CA GLN A 219 -1.00 6.01 16.59
C GLN A 219 -2.45 5.47 16.66
N GLN A 220 -2.92 5.18 17.88
CA GLN A 220 -4.30 4.77 18.09
C GLN A 220 -5.24 5.93 17.73
N HIS A 221 -6.30 5.60 16.98
CA HIS A 221 -7.27 6.56 16.48
C HIS A 221 -8.39 6.78 17.50
N GLU A 222 -8.51 7.99 18.05
CA GLU A 222 -9.56 8.36 19.02
C GLU A 222 -10.83 8.86 18.31
N LYS A 223 -11.65 7.94 17.79
CA LYS A 223 -12.88 8.30 17.03
C LYS A 223 -13.87 9.17 17.84
N SER A 224 -13.90 9.02 19.16
CA SER A 224 -14.83 9.77 20.03
C SER A 224 -14.64 11.28 20.02
N THR A 225 -13.47 11.77 19.60
CA THR A 225 -13.18 13.21 19.60
C THR A 225 -13.41 13.87 18.23
N GLU A 226 -13.76 13.09 17.22
CA GLU A 226 -13.90 13.59 15.85
C GLU A 226 -15.37 13.80 15.50
N CYS A 227 -15.71 15.03 15.15
CA CYS A 227 -17.07 15.45 14.83
C CYS A 227 -17.72 14.62 13.71
N ILE A 228 -16.93 14.10 12.77
CA ILE A 228 -17.44 13.34 11.63
C ILE A 228 -18.06 12.01 12.03
N TRP A 229 -17.84 11.50 13.26
CA TRP A 229 -18.45 10.25 13.70
C TRP A 229 -19.78 10.43 14.41
N ASP A 230 -20.17 11.66 14.77
CA ASP A 230 -21.43 11.93 15.48
C ASP A 230 -22.64 11.34 14.72
N SER A 231 -23.52 10.66 15.45
CA SER A 231 -24.76 10.09 14.94
C SER A 231 -25.70 11.10 14.27
N THR A 232 -25.65 12.37 14.66
CA THR A 232 -26.53 13.43 14.13
C THR A 232 -26.11 13.92 12.74
N SER A 233 -24.95 13.51 12.25
CA SER A 233 -24.31 14.04 11.03
C SER A 233 -24.55 13.20 9.76
N PHE A 234 -25.67 12.46 9.65
CA PHE A 234 -25.88 11.55 8.52
C PHE A 234 -25.79 12.24 7.15
N ASP A 235 -26.54 13.32 6.94
CA ASP A 235 -26.55 14.04 5.66
C ASP A 235 -25.18 14.65 5.35
N TYR A 236 -24.49 15.15 6.38
CA TYR A 236 -23.13 15.67 6.27
C TYR A 236 -22.16 14.56 5.83
N LYS A 237 -22.19 13.39 6.46
CA LYS A 237 -21.38 12.21 6.11
C LYS A 237 -21.62 11.79 4.65
N GLN A 238 -22.87 11.73 4.22
CA GLN A 238 -23.20 11.38 2.83
C GLN A 238 -22.63 12.40 1.85
N LYS A 239 -22.74 13.69 2.15
CA LYS A 239 -22.15 14.76 1.33
C LYS A 239 -20.62 14.66 1.26
N VAL A 240 -19.95 14.35 2.37
CA VAL A 240 -18.49 14.11 2.38
C VAL A 240 -18.13 12.89 1.53
N ILE A 241 -18.83 11.77 1.70
CA ILE A 241 -18.59 10.54 0.91
C ILE A 241 -18.75 10.82 -0.58
N GLN A 242 -19.84 11.50 -0.96
CA GLN A 242 -20.10 11.86 -2.35
C GLN A 242 -18.98 12.70 -2.93
N LEU A 243 -18.56 13.77 -2.24
CA LEU A 243 -17.45 14.62 -2.69
C LEU A 243 -16.14 13.84 -2.82
N LEU A 244 -15.86 12.94 -1.87
CA LEU A 244 -14.67 12.09 -1.95
C LEU A 244 -14.66 11.21 -3.21
N ILE A 245 -15.80 10.60 -3.55
CA ILE A 245 -15.95 9.75 -4.74
C ILE A 245 -15.89 10.58 -6.03
N GLU A 246 -16.48 11.77 -6.05
CA GLU A 246 -16.52 12.63 -7.23
C GLU A 246 -15.14 13.24 -7.54
N GLU A 247 -14.41 13.67 -6.52
CA GLU A 247 -13.18 14.46 -6.68
C GLU A 247 -11.88 13.66 -6.64
N HIS A 248 -11.86 12.50 -5.95
CA HIS A 248 -10.62 11.73 -5.76
C HIS A 248 -10.60 10.43 -6.57
N PRO A 249 -9.65 10.26 -7.53
CA PRO A 249 -9.58 9.11 -8.42
C PRO A 249 -9.56 7.74 -7.73
N TYR A 250 -8.90 7.62 -6.57
CA TYR A 250 -8.85 6.38 -5.80
C TYR A 250 -10.23 5.99 -5.26
N MET A 251 -10.97 6.95 -4.70
CA MET A 251 -12.29 6.70 -4.14
C MET A 251 -13.28 6.34 -5.23
N LYS A 252 -13.23 7.07 -6.36
CA LYS A 252 -14.02 6.75 -7.55
C LYS A 252 -13.77 5.33 -8.02
N PHE A 253 -12.50 4.98 -8.25
CA PHE A 253 -12.12 3.63 -8.67
C PHE A 253 -12.65 2.56 -7.70
N CYS A 254 -12.52 2.78 -6.40
CA CYS A 254 -12.99 1.82 -5.40
C CYS A 254 -14.52 1.67 -5.38
N SER A 255 -15.26 2.77 -5.53
CA SER A 255 -16.71 2.75 -5.64
C SER A 255 -17.17 1.98 -6.89
N ASP A 256 -16.46 2.15 -8.01
CA ASP A 256 -16.80 1.48 -9.27
C ASP A 256 -16.36 0.01 -9.30
N CYS A 257 -15.29 -0.33 -8.57
CA CYS A 257 -14.66 -1.64 -8.66
C CYS A 257 -15.27 -2.68 -7.71
N ILE A 258 -15.66 -2.30 -6.49
CA ILE A 258 -16.31 -3.23 -5.55
C ILE A 258 -17.67 -3.68 -6.13
N GLY A 259 -17.91 -4.99 -6.19
CA GLY A 259 -19.05 -5.61 -6.86
C GLY A 259 -18.88 -5.83 -8.37
N SER A 260 -17.75 -5.42 -8.96
CA SER A 260 -17.44 -5.61 -10.38
C SER A 260 -16.64 -6.89 -10.63
N ASN A 261 -16.42 -7.22 -11.91
CA ASN A 261 -15.53 -8.33 -12.33
C ASN A 261 -14.03 -8.10 -11.97
N ASN A 262 -13.68 -6.88 -11.56
CA ASN A 262 -12.32 -6.54 -11.12
C ASN A 262 -12.16 -6.62 -9.59
N GLU A 263 -13.21 -6.95 -8.85
CA GLU A 263 -13.11 -7.24 -7.43
C GLU A 263 -12.52 -8.64 -7.20
N LEU A 264 -11.47 -8.72 -6.38
CA LEU A 264 -10.98 -9.98 -5.85
C LEU A 264 -12.01 -10.52 -4.83
N GLN A 265 -12.55 -11.69 -5.14
CA GLN A 265 -13.41 -12.42 -4.23
C GLN A 265 -12.55 -13.10 -3.16
N LEU A 266 -12.48 -12.48 -1.98
CA LEU A 266 -11.77 -13.00 -0.82
C LEU A 266 -12.75 -13.85 0.02
N LEU A 267 -12.68 -15.17 -0.12
CA LEU A 267 -13.49 -16.14 0.63
C LEU A 267 -12.98 -16.31 2.07
#